data_AF-A0A101H2K3-F1
#
_entry.id   AF-A0A101H2K3-F1
#
_cell.length_a   1.000
_cell.length_b   1.000
_cell.length_c   1.000
_cell.angle_alpha   90.00
_cell.angle_beta   90.00
_cell.angle_gamma   90.00
#
_symmetry.space_group_name_H-M   'P 1'
#
loop_
_entity.id
_entity.type
_entity.pdbx_description
1 polymer ?
#
loop_
_entity_poly.entity_id
_entity_poly.type
_entity_poly.pdbx_seq_one_letter_code
_entity_poly.pdbx_strand_id
1 'polypeptide(L)'
;LLAVLLVSVTMVPAVAAYSEAKVYEDALGSVEIVRETASARESYVTVPHKGDSDQKFFVKEWKDEVDGREVWRINVFEVDSRGAVANTPILRDSYYWNDSTGLHIHFGTYDMDNLITPGVFLAIEGLGAALAVILGLATLPALALATAIAGALIFGAWYYKNLDGSLDMYFSTLTLALIPVYLAMPGSQPIVVRLGSHDVPVLI
;
A
#
# COMPACT_ATOMS: atom_id res chain seq x y z
N LEU A 1 33.63 -20.50 -16.48
CA LEU A 1 32.78 -20.17 -15.31
C LEU A 1 32.07 -18.83 -15.47
N LEU A 2 32.76 -17.72 -15.76
CA LEU A 2 32.11 -16.41 -15.98
C LEU A 2 31.10 -16.40 -17.15
N ALA A 3 31.41 -17.09 -18.26
CA ALA A 3 30.51 -17.20 -19.41
C ALA A 3 29.30 -18.13 -19.17
N VAL A 4 29.41 -19.08 -18.23
CA VAL A 4 28.28 -19.96 -17.86
C VAL A 4 27.32 -19.21 -16.94
N LEU A 5 27.84 -18.32 -16.07
CA LEU A 5 27.01 -17.41 -15.28
C LEU A 5 26.23 -16.43 -16.16
N LEU A 6 26.86 -15.85 -17.19
CA LEU A 6 26.20 -14.90 -18.10
C LEU A 6 25.09 -15.56 -18.96
N VAL A 7 25.26 -16.83 -19.32
CA VAL A 7 24.25 -17.57 -20.11
C VAL A 7 23.13 -18.15 -19.22
N SER A 8 23.35 -18.30 -17.91
CA SER A 8 22.25 -18.62 -16.97
C SER A 8 21.35 -17.44 -16.61
N VAL A 9 21.73 -16.18 -16.93
CA VAL A 9 20.86 -15.01 -16.73
C VAL A 9 19.95 -14.76 -17.95
N THR A 10 20.23 -15.35 -19.10
CA THR A 10 19.50 -15.07 -20.36
C THR A 10 18.40 -16.07 -20.68
N MET A 11 18.17 -17.08 -19.83
CA MET A 11 17.05 -18.03 -19.96
C MET A 11 16.39 -18.36 -18.61
N VAL A 12 15.93 -17.34 -17.88
CA VAL A 12 14.73 -17.52 -17.06
C VAL A 12 13.55 -17.46 -18.04
N PRO A 13 12.74 -18.52 -18.15
CA PRO A 13 11.90 -18.72 -19.31
C PRO A 13 10.85 -17.62 -19.40
N ALA A 14 10.61 -17.12 -20.62
CA ALA A 14 9.46 -16.28 -20.97
C ALA A 14 8.10 -16.87 -20.53
N VAL A 15 8.08 -18.14 -20.11
CA VAL A 15 6.96 -18.83 -19.46
C VAL A 15 6.67 -18.30 -18.04
N ALA A 16 7.68 -17.88 -17.28
CA ALA A 16 7.50 -17.21 -15.99
C ALA A 16 6.97 -15.77 -16.18
N ALA A 17 7.49 -15.04 -17.17
CA ALA A 17 6.99 -13.69 -17.51
C ALA A 17 5.53 -13.70 -18.02
N TYR A 18 5.09 -14.75 -18.72
CA TYR A 18 3.70 -14.88 -19.16
C TYR A 18 2.76 -15.30 -18.01
N SER A 19 3.25 -16.09 -17.06
CA SER A 19 2.56 -16.38 -15.79
C SER A 19 2.47 -15.15 -14.90
N GLU A 20 3.54 -14.37 -14.80
CA GLU A 20 3.61 -13.11 -14.07
C GLU A 20 2.69 -12.06 -14.70
N ALA A 21 2.70 -11.89 -16.02
CA ALA A 21 1.78 -11.00 -16.71
C ALA A 21 0.31 -11.37 -16.45
N LYS A 22 -0.02 -12.66 -16.33
CA LYS A 22 -1.35 -13.12 -15.96
C LYS A 22 -1.69 -12.86 -14.48
N VAL A 23 -0.71 -12.97 -13.58
CA VAL A 23 -0.85 -12.55 -12.17
C VAL A 23 -1.00 -11.04 -12.05
N TYR A 24 -0.35 -10.24 -12.91
CA TYR A 24 -0.52 -8.78 -12.99
C TYR A 24 -1.84 -8.36 -13.68
N GLU A 25 -2.36 -9.15 -14.63
CA GLU A 25 -3.68 -8.92 -15.24
C GLU A 25 -4.83 -9.34 -14.31
N ASP A 26 -4.72 -10.49 -13.63
CA ASP A 26 -5.67 -10.88 -12.57
C ASP A 26 -5.53 -9.95 -11.33
N ALA A 27 -4.36 -9.36 -11.10
CA ALA A 27 -4.11 -8.36 -10.06
C ALA A 27 -4.92 -7.06 -10.24
N LEU A 28 -5.06 -6.60 -11.49
CA LEU A 28 -5.86 -5.43 -11.84
C LEU A 28 -7.36 -5.69 -11.73
N GLY A 29 -7.81 -6.95 -11.71
CA GLY A 29 -9.23 -7.32 -11.55
C GLY A 29 -9.80 -7.05 -10.15
N SER A 30 -8.94 -6.77 -9.17
CA SER A 30 -9.33 -6.54 -7.76
C SER A 30 -9.61 -5.08 -7.41
N VAL A 31 -9.26 -4.14 -8.30
CA VAL A 31 -9.53 -2.70 -8.19
C VAL A 31 -10.49 -2.29 -9.31
N GLU A 32 -11.73 -2.00 -8.95
CA GLU A 32 -12.77 -1.52 -9.85
C GLU A 32 -12.83 0.01 -9.80
N ILE A 33 -12.27 0.69 -10.80
CA ILE A 33 -12.35 2.16 -10.90
C ILE A 33 -13.77 2.55 -11.30
N VAL A 34 -14.48 3.24 -10.41
CA VAL A 34 -15.86 3.70 -10.59
C VAL A 34 -15.88 5.06 -11.28
N ARG A 35 -14.92 5.92 -10.93
CA ARG A 35 -14.80 7.27 -11.47
C ARG A 35 -13.36 7.72 -11.43
N GLU A 36 -12.90 8.34 -12.51
CA GLU A 36 -11.57 8.95 -12.56
C GLU A 36 -11.63 10.29 -13.30
N THR A 37 -10.97 11.27 -12.72
CA THR A 37 -10.79 12.63 -13.26
C THR A 37 -9.36 13.08 -12.95
N ALA A 38 -8.94 14.22 -13.51
CA ALA A 38 -7.61 14.78 -13.25
C ALA A 38 -7.34 15.12 -11.77
N SER A 39 -8.39 15.27 -10.95
CA SER A 39 -8.28 15.71 -9.55
C SER A 39 -9.00 14.81 -8.54
N ALA A 40 -9.58 13.69 -8.98
CA ALA A 40 -10.28 12.76 -8.10
C ALA A 40 -10.41 11.37 -8.73
N ARG A 41 -10.32 10.33 -7.90
CA ARG A 41 -10.52 8.93 -8.26
C ARG A 41 -11.37 8.24 -7.20
N GLU A 42 -12.34 7.43 -7.62
CA GLU A 42 -13.18 6.61 -6.77
C GLU A 42 -13.13 5.17 -7.28
N SER A 43 -12.81 4.24 -6.38
CA SER A 43 -12.57 2.84 -6.72
C SER A 43 -13.19 1.92 -5.68
N TYR A 44 -13.68 0.76 -6.10
CA TYR A 44 -13.87 -0.36 -5.18
C TYR A 44 -12.66 -1.28 -5.19
N VAL A 45 -12.31 -1.80 -4.02
CA VAL A 45 -11.19 -2.71 -3.86
C VAL A 45 -11.62 -3.90 -3.02
N THR A 46 -11.36 -5.10 -3.51
CA THR A 46 -11.70 -6.35 -2.81
C THR A 46 -10.43 -7.01 -2.29
N VAL A 47 -10.28 -7.10 -0.97
CA VAL A 47 -9.12 -7.72 -0.33
C VAL A 47 -9.52 -9.01 0.39
N PRO A 48 -8.61 -9.99 0.49
CA PRO A 48 -8.86 -11.19 1.29
C PRO A 48 -9.15 -10.85 2.76
N HIS A 49 -10.15 -11.50 3.33
CA HIS A 49 -10.57 -11.43 4.73
C HIS A 49 -10.48 -12.81 5.40
N LYS A 50 -10.69 -12.87 6.72
CA LYS A 50 -10.53 -14.11 7.49
C LYS A 50 -11.43 -15.24 6.98
N GLY A 51 -10.89 -16.46 6.94
CA GLY A 51 -11.66 -17.68 6.69
C GLY A 51 -12.17 -17.81 5.26
N ASP A 52 -11.31 -17.52 4.27
CA ASP A 52 -11.62 -17.58 2.82
C ASP A 52 -12.76 -16.66 2.38
N SER A 53 -13.04 -15.61 3.16
CA SER A 53 -13.97 -14.56 2.77
C SER A 53 -13.23 -13.37 2.19
N ASP A 54 -13.94 -12.49 1.48
CA ASP A 54 -13.39 -11.24 0.95
C ASP A 54 -14.06 -10.05 1.65
N GLN A 55 -13.30 -8.98 1.86
CA GLN A 55 -13.79 -7.70 2.35
C GLN A 55 -13.70 -6.67 1.22
N LYS A 56 -14.83 -5.98 0.96
CA LYS A 56 -14.90 -4.91 -0.04
C LYS A 56 -14.71 -3.55 0.64
N PHE A 57 -13.93 -2.69 -0.01
CA PHE A 57 -13.69 -1.32 0.40
C PHE A 57 -14.03 -0.36 -0.74
N PHE A 58 -14.48 0.83 -0.39
CA PHE A 58 -14.60 1.97 -1.30
C PHE A 58 -13.47 2.95 -0.98
N VAL A 59 -12.61 3.21 -1.96
CA VAL A 59 -11.46 4.11 -1.87
C VAL A 59 -11.77 5.37 -2.65
N LYS A 60 -11.64 6.51 -1.99
CA LYS A 60 -11.85 7.83 -2.59
C LYS A 60 -10.59 8.66 -2.44
N GLU A 61 -10.06 9.14 -3.56
CA GLU A 61 -8.90 10.02 -3.62
C GLU A 61 -9.28 11.34 -4.28
N TRP A 62 -8.70 12.43 -3.80
CA TRP A 62 -8.85 13.75 -4.42
C TRP A 62 -7.62 14.61 -4.17
N LYS A 63 -7.35 15.50 -5.11
CA LYS A 63 -6.28 16.50 -4.96
C LYS A 63 -6.70 17.58 -3.97
N ASP A 64 -5.76 17.97 -3.13
CA ASP A 64 -5.89 19.03 -2.13
C ASP A 64 -4.54 19.75 -1.98
N GLU A 65 -4.53 20.86 -1.24
CA GLU A 65 -3.30 21.58 -0.91
C GLU A 65 -3.04 21.51 0.60
N VAL A 66 -1.85 21.03 0.98
CA VAL A 66 -1.38 20.98 2.37
C VAL A 66 -0.02 21.65 2.43
N ASP A 67 0.12 22.67 3.27
CA ASP A 67 1.35 23.46 3.44
C ASP A 67 1.96 23.96 2.12
N GLY A 68 1.12 24.38 1.17
CA GLY A 68 1.55 24.88 -0.14
C GLY A 68 1.98 23.79 -1.12
N ARG A 69 1.70 22.52 -0.82
CA ARG A 69 1.99 21.36 -1.69
C ARG A 69 0.69 20.71 -2.15
N GLU A 70 0.60 20.43 -3.45
CA GLU A 70 -0.47 19.57 -3.99
C GLU A 70 -0.26 18.13 -3.52
N VAL A 71 -1.27 17.57 -2.88
CA VAL A 71 -1.28 16.21 -2.35
C VAL A 71 -2.54 15.48 -2.80
N TRP A 72 -2.51 14.15 -2.76
CA TRP A 72 -3.70 13.32 -2.87
C TRP A 72 -4.17 12.94 -1.48
N ARG A 73 -5.31 13.49 -1.07
CA ARG A 73 -6.07 12.98 0.08
C ARG A 73 -6.65 11.63 -0.27
N ILE A 74 -6.73 10.75 0.71
CA ILE A 74 -7.32 9.43 0.54
C ILE A 74 -8.26 9.14 1.69
N ASN A 75 -9.44 8.60 1.37
CA ASN A 75 -10.38 8.03 2.32
C ASN A 75 -10.70 6.60 1.92
N VAL A 76 -10.71 5.69 2.90
CA VAL A 76 -11.10 4.29 2.70
C VAL A 76 -12.31 3.97 3.56
N PHE A 77 -13.36 3.44 2.95
CA PHE A 77 -14.61 3.09 3.62
C PHE A 77 -14.87 1.60 3.49
N GLU A 78 -15.25 0.95 4.59
CA GLU A 78 -15.77 -0.42 4.54
C GLU A 78 -17.07 -0.46 3.72
N VAL A 79 -17.24 -1.51 2.93
CA VAL A 79 -18.52 -1.83 2.26
C VAL A 79 -19.08 -3.08 2.93
N ASP A 80 -20.29 -2.98 3.48
CA ASP A 80 -20.92 -4.11 4.15
C ASP A 80 -21.40 -5.19 3.15
N SER A 81 -21.87 -6.31 3.68
CA SER A 81 -22.38 -7.44 2.87
C SER A 81 -23.62 -7.12 2.03
N ARG A 82 -24.28 -5.97 2.27
CA ARG A 82 -25.43 -5.48 1.49
C ARG A 82 -25.01 -4.45 0.44
N GLY A 83 -23.74 -4.11 0.38
CA GLY A 83 -23.20 -3.08 -0.52
C GLY A 83 -23.30 -1.66 0.02
N ALA A 84 -23.65 -1.46 1.29
CA ALA A 84 -23.68 -0.13 1.89
C ALA A 84 -22.28 0.33 2.29
N VAL A 85 -21.92 1.55 1.90
CA VAL A 85 -20.64 2.18 2.25
C VAL A 85 -20.73 2.79 3.64
N ALA A 86 -19.76 2.52 4.50
CA ALA A 86 -19.68 3.08 5.83
C ALA A 86 -19.60 4.62 5.81
N ASN A 87 -20.14 5.27 6.84
CA ASN A 87 -20.13 6.74 6.96
C ASN A 87 -18.81 7.30 7.48
N THR A 88 -17.96 6.46 8.09
CA THR A 88 -16.70 6.87 8.71
C THR A 88 -15.54 6.21 7.98
N PRO A 89 -14.55 6.97 7.46
CA PRO A 89 -13.39 6.40 6.81
C PRO A 89 -12.37 5.86 7.82
N ILE A 90 -11.61 4.85 7.37
CA ILE A 90 -10.50 4.19 8.08
C ILE A 90 -9.20 4.99 7.97
N LEU A 91 -8.96 5.61 6.81
CA LEU A 91 -7.84 6.52 6.56
C LEU A 91 -8.42 7.90 6.30
N ARG A 92 -8.78 8.68 7.32
CA ARG A 92 -9.59 9.89 7.10
C ARG A 92 -8.78 11.18 7.01
N ASP A 93 -7.61 11.19 7.64
CA ASP A 93 -6.74 12.36 7.78
C ASP A 93 -5.41 12.15 7.01
N SER A 94 -5.34 11.06 6.23
CA SER A 94 -4.16 10.65 5.49
C SER A 94 -4.11 11.26 4.09
N TYR A 95 -2.89 11.51 3.61
CA TYR A 95 -2.63 11.98 2.26
C TYR A 95 -1.27 11.48 1.78
N TYR A 96 -1.04 11.53 0.47
CA TYR A 96 0.23 11.15 -0.13
C TYR A 96 0.59 12.08 -1.27
N TRP A 97 1.87 12.17 -1.57
CA TRP A 97 2.36 12.83 -2.78
C TRP A 97 3.60 12.12 -3.29
N ASN A 98 3.89 12.30 -4.57
CA ASN A 98 5.06 11.74 -5.20
C ASN A 98 5.91 12.88 -5.77
N ASP A 99 7.22 12.81 -5.59
CA ASP A 99 8.18 13.74 -6.15
C ASP A 99 9.33 12.99 -6.84
N SER A 100 10.38 13.71 -7.23
CA SER A 100 11.54 13.09 -7.91
C SER A 100 12.32 12.09 -7.04
N THR A 101 12.10 12.08 -5.72
CA THR A 101 12.81 11.22 -4.77
C THR A 101 12.01 9.98 -4.41
N GLY A 102 10.68 10.08 -4.42
CA GLY A 102 9.79 8.94 -4.25
C GLY A 102 8.42 9.32 -3.68
N LEU A 103 7.77 8.32 -3.08
CA LEU A 103 6.42 8.42 -2.54
C LEU A 103 6.49 8.78 -1.06
N HIS A 104 5.74 9.79 -0.68
CA HIS A 104 5.54 10.21 0.71
C HIS A 104 4.09 9.97 1.09
N ILE A 105 3.87 9.37 2.25
CA ILE A 105 2.56 9.09 2.82
C ILE A 105 2.53 9.69 4.22
N HIS A 106 1.57 10.56 4.46
CA HIS A 106 1.25 11.07 5.78
C HIS A 106 0.09 10.27 6.36
N PHE A 107 0.30 9.64 7.52
CA PHE A 107 -0.75 8.99 8.30
C PHE A 107 -1.21 9.93 9.40
N GLY A 108 -2.49 10.34 9.35
CA GLY A 108 -3.06 11.21 10.36
C GLY A 108 -3.20 10.53 11.73
N THR A 109 -3.35 11.32 12.79
CA THR A 109 -3.37 10.83 14.18
C THR A 109 -4.45 9.77 14.44
N TYR A 110 -5.66 9.98 13.92
CA TYR A 110 -6.75 9.01 14.05
C TYR A 110 -6.42 7.68 13.38
N ASP A 111 -5.80 7.73 12.21
CA ASP A 111 -5.45 6.55 11.44
C ASP A 111 -4.32 5.78 12.13
N MET A 112 -3.35 6.50 12.72
CA MET A 112 -2.30 5.93 13.54
C MET A 112 -2.84 5.17 14.76
N ASP A 113 -3.80 5.74 15.49
CA ASP A 113 -4.40 5.06 16.65
C ASP A 113 -5.12 3.76 16.26
N ASN A 114 -5.78 3.74 15.10
CA ASN A 114 -6.43 2.53 14.58
C ASN A 114 -5.43 1.49 14.06
N LEU A 115 -4.37 1.91 13.35
CA LEU A 115 -3.39 1.02 12.74
C LEU A 115 -2.46 0.35 13.77
N ILE A 116 -2.20 1.01 14.91
CA ILE A 116 -1.30 0.47 15.95
C ILE A 116 -2.03 -0.35 17.02
N THR A 117 -3.37 -0.33 17.03
CA THR A 117 -4.14 -1.09 18.02
C THR A 117 -4.13 -2.58 17.64
N PRO A 118 -3.63 -3.48 18.52
CA PRO A 118 -3.57 -4.91 18.21
C PRO A 118 -4.96 -5.49 17.90
N GLY A 119 -5.05 -6.26 16.80
CA GLY A 119 -6.28 -6.97 16.41
C GLY A 119 -7.24 -6.20 15.51
N VAL A 120 -6.90 -4.97 15.09
CA VAL A 120 -7.70 -4.19 14.13
C VAL A 120 -7.38 -4.60 12.69
N PHE A 121 -7.81 -5.80 12.31
CA PHE A 121 -7.61 -6.35 10.95
C PHE A 121 -8.21 -5.45 9.86
N LEU A 122 -9.38 -4.86 10.14
CA LEU A 122 -10.08 -4.00 9.19
C LEU A 122 -9.27 -2.75 8.80
N ALA A 123 -8.48 -2.19 9.72
CA ALA A 123 -7.64 -1.04 9.42
C ALA A 123 -6.45 -1.40 8.52
N ILE A 124 -5.85 -2.58 8.76
CA ILE A 124 -4.76 -3.13 7.92
C ILE A 124 -5.30 -3.48 6.53
N GLU A 125 -6.49 -4.09 6.45
CA GLU A 125 -7.17 -4.39 5.19
C GLU A 125 -7.51 -3.11 4.41
N GLY A 126 -8.00 -2.08 5.10
CA GLY A 126 -8.24 -0.76 4.51
C GLY A 126 -6.95 -0.09 4.02
N LEU A 127 -5.83 -0.22 4.76
CA LEU A 127 -4.52 0.21 4.28
C LEU A 127 -4.06 -0.58 3.06
N GLY A 128 -4.31 -1.89 3.02
CA GLY A 128 -4.05 -2.73 1.85
C GLY A 128 -4.83 -2.25 0.62
N ALA A 129 -6.11 -1.92 0.79
CA ALA A 129 -6.93 -1.35 -0.28
C ALA A 129 -6.38 0.00 -0.77
N ALA A 130 -5.96 0.89 0.13
CA ALA A 130 -5.30 2.14 -0.23
C ALA A 130 -3.99 1.91 -1.00
N LEU A 131 -3.11 1.02 -0.53
CA LEU A 131 -1.83 0.76 -1.19
C LEU A 131 -1.99 0.11 -2.56
N ALA A 132 -3.00 -0.75 -2.74
CA ALA A 132 -3.34 -1.29 -4.06
C ALA A 132 -3.63 -0.16 -5.06
N VAL A 133 -4.36 0.86 -4.61
CA VAL A 133 -4.77 2.02 -5.41
C VAL A 133 -3.62 3.02 -5.62
N ILE A 134 -2.82 3.31 -4.58
CA ILE A 134 -1.68 4.25 -4.63
C ILE A 134 -0.55 3.69 -5.49
N LEU A 135 -0.22 2.41 -5.32
CA LEU A 135 0.94 1.77 -5.94
C LEU A 135 0.59 0.99 -7.21
N GLY A 136 -0.69 0.81 -7.52
CA GLY A 136 -1.15 -0.03 -8.64
C GLY A 136 -0.80 -1.51 -8.45
N LEU A 137 -0.88 -2.01 -7.21
CA LEU A 137 -0.58 -3.40 -6.86
C LEU A 137 -1.85 -4.24 -6.83
N ALA A 138 -1.71 -5.57 -7.00
CA ALA A 138 -2.78 -6.50 -6.66
C ALA A 138 -3.13 -6.38 -5.17
N THR A 139 -4.36 -6.77 -4.81
CA THR A 139 -4.83 -6.66 -3.42
C THR A 139 -4.09 -7.56 -2.44
N LEU A 140 -3.73 -8.79 -2.83
CA LEU A 140 -3.00 -9.69 -1.93
C LEU A 140 -1.57 -9.19 -1.59
N PRO A 141 -0.71 -8.81 -2.56
CA PRO A 141 0.58 -8.21 -2.26
C PRO A 141 0.46 -6.83 -1.59
N ALA A 142 -0.55 -6.03 -1.91
CA ALA A 142 -0.82 -4.78 -1.19
C ALA A 142 -1.18 -5.01 0.28
N LEU A 143 -1.96 -6.07 0.57
CA LEU A 143 -2.28 -6.48 1.94
C LEU A 143 -1.06 -7.00 2.71
N ALA A 144 -0.17 -7.75 2.04
CA ALA A 144 1.09 -8.18 2.63
C ALA A 144 1.96 -6.98 3.01
N LEU A 145 2.12 -6.02 2.09
CA LEU A 145 2.82 -4.76 2.34
C LEU A 145 2.17 -3.96 3.46
N ALA A 146 0.83 -3.85 3.49
CA ALA A 146 0.09 -3.16 4.55
C ALA A 146 0.32 -3.80 5.92
N THR A 147 0.36 -5.13 5.99
CA THR A 147 0.64 -5.86 7.24
C THR A 147 2.05 -5.58 7.74
N ALA A 148 3.03 -5.60 6.84
CA ALA A 148 4.42 -5.30 7.16
C ALA A 148 4.60 -3.85 7.63
N ILE A 149 3.95 -2.90 6.94
CA ILE A 149 3.90 -1.49 7.32
C ILE A 149 3.23 -1.31 8.68
N ALA A 150 2.06 -1.90 8.91
CA ALA A 150 1.37 -1.80 10.20
C ALA A 150 2.23 -2.34 11.35
N GLY A 151 2.93 -3.46 11.13
CA GLY A 151 3.93 -3.96 12.07
C GLY A 151 5.03 -2.94 12.35
N ALA A 152 5.62 -2.36 11.30
CA ALA A 152 6.64 -1.32 11.43
C ALA A 152 6.11 -0.06 12.13
N LEU A 153 4.86 0.34 11.88
CA LEU A 153 4.20 1.46 12.54
C LEU A 153 3.97 1.18 14.02
N ILE A 154 3.56 -0.03 14.42
CA ILE A 154 3.42 -0.40 15.84
C ILE A 154 4.75 -0.23 16.57
N PHE A 155 5.86 -0.69 15.99
CA PHE A 155 7.19 -0.52 16.59
C PHE A 155 7.66 0.94 16.52
N GLY A 156 7.47 1.61 15.39
CA GLY A 156 7.94 2.98 15.14
C GLY A 156 7.15 4.07 15.86
N ALA A 157 5.87 3.83 16.15
CA ALA A 157 4.97 4.75 16.85
C ALA A 157 5.44 5.10 18.27
N TRP A 158 6.29 4.29 18.89
CA TRP A 158 6.91 4.58 20.19
C TRP A 158 8.08 5.55 20.10
N TYR A 159 8.67 5.72 18.91
CA TYR A 159 9.93 6.43 18.71
C TYR A 159 9.84 7.62 17.76
N TYR A 160 8.91 7.62 16.79
CA TYR A 160 8.99 8.48 15.60
C TYR A 160 7.66 9.16 15.18
N LYS A 161 6.78 9.48 16.14
CA LYS A 161 5.57 10.27 15.86
C LYS A 161 5.87 11.77 15.82
N ASN A 162 5.11 12.48 14.99
CA ASN A 162 5.03 13.94 15.04
C ASN A 162 4.37 14.40 16.36
N LEU A 163 4.50 15.69 16.68
CA LEU A 163 3.98 16.26 17.94
C LEU A 163 2.45 16.13 18.08
N ASP A 164 1.73 16.09 16.97
CA ASP A 164 0.29 15.90 16.88
C ASP A 164 -0.14 14.43 16.88
N GLY A 165 0.83 13.49 16.92
CA GLY A 165 0.61 12.05 16.90
C GLY A 165 0.46 11.44 15.50
N SER A 166 0.60 12.24 14.43
CA SER A 166 0.68 11.76 13.05
C SER A 166 2.04 11.11 12.75
N LEU A 167 2.18 10.46 11.59
CA LEU A 167 3.44 9.87 11.17
C LEU A 167 3.63 9.96 9.65
N ASP A 168 4.80 10.44 9.25
CA ASP A 168 5.22 10.47 7.85
C ASP A 168 6.04 9.25 7.48
N MET A 169 5.70 8.64 6.34
CA MET A 169 6.39 7.52 5.74
C MET A 169 6.90 7.91 4.35
N TYR A 170 8.13 7.53 4.03
CA TYR A 170 8.71 7.76 2.72
C TYR A 170 9.30 6.48 2.11
N PHE A 171 8.94 6.24 0.86
CA PHE A 171 9.52 5.22 0.00
C PHE A 171 10.37 5.91 -1.06
N SER A 172 11.66 5.57 -1.11
CA SER A 172 12.50 6.03 -2.22
C SER A 172 12.04 5.43 -3.55
N THR A 173 12.35 6.07 -4.67
CA THR A 173 12.12 5.50 -6.01
C THR A 173 12.72 4.09 -6.15
N LEU A 174 13.89 3.85 -5.55
CA LEU A 174 14.50 2.52 -5.53
C LEU A 174 13.63 1.53 -4.74
N THR A 175 13.17 1.91 -3.55
CA THR A 175 12.28 1.08 -2.73
C THR A 175 11.02 0.73 -3.51
N LEU A 176 10.36 1.71 -4.13
CA LEU A 176 9.16 1.51 -4.94
C LEU A 176 9.38 0.53 -6.10
N ALA A 177 10.51 0.65 -6.80
CA ALA A 177 10.85 -0.24 -7.90
C ALA A 177 11.15 -1.68 -7.44
N LEU A 178 11.62 -1.87 -6.21
CA LEU A 178 11.93 -3.19 -5.66
C LEU A 178 10.71 -3.92 -5.11
N ILE A 179 9.66 -3.20 -4.67
CA ILE A 179 8.45 -3.83 -4.09
C ILE A 179 7.89 -4.94 -4.98
N PRO A 180 7.61 -4.73 -6.30
CA PRO A 180 7.04 -5.79 -7.13
C PRO A 180 7.98 -6.98 -7.31
N VAL A 181 9.29 -6.75 -7.37
CA VAL A 181 10.31 -7.81 -7.50
C VAL A 181 10.38 -8.63 -6.22
N TYR A 182 10.39 -7.98 -5.07
CA TYR A 182 10.54 -8.61 -3.77
C TYR A 182 9.29 -9.41 -3.38
N LEU A 183 8.10 -8.93 -3.73
CA LEU A 183 6.86 -9.69 -3.55
C LEU A 183 6.80 -10.97 -4.39
N ALA A 184 7.56 -11.05 -5.47
CA ALA A 184 7.67 -12.26 -6.31
C ALA A 184 8.77 -13.23 -5.83
N MET A 185 9.64 -12.81 -4.92
CA MET A 185 10.73 -13.63 -4.44
C MET A 185 10.30 -14.54 -3.27
N PRO A 186 10.84 -15.76 -3.17
CA PRO A 186 10.55 -16.64 -2.05
C PRO A 186 11.18 -16.13 -0.75
N GLY A 187 10.38 -16.11 0.32
CA GLY A 187 10.81 -15.71 1.66
C GLY A 187 10.80 -14.20 1.87
N SER A 188 10.93 -13.78 3.13
CA SER A 188 10.85 -12.38 3.53
C SER A 188 11.97 -11.54 2.93
N GLN A 189 11.60 -10.49 2.19
CA GLN A 189 12.52 -9.55 1.57
C GLN A 189 12.51 -8.21 2.31
N PRO A 190 13.67 -7.64 2.67
CA PRO A 190 13.72 -6.36 3.34
C PRO A 190 13.58 -5.21 2.34
N ILE A 191 12.54 -4.40 2.48
CA ILE A 191 12.51 -3.05 1.90
C ILE A 191 12.90 -2.02 2.97
N VAL A 192 13.51 -0.92 2.55
CA VAL A 192 13.81 0.19 3.46
C VAL A 192 12.79 1.30 3.24
N VAL A 193 12.06 1.63 4.29
CA VAL A 193 11.14 2.77 4.34
C VAL A 193 11.67 3.75 5.37
N ARG A 194 11.43 5.05 5.16
CA ARG A 194 11.76 6.05 6.17
C ARG A 194 10.51 6.38 6.97
N LEU A 195 10.58 6.27 8.30
CA LEU A 195 9.54 6.72 9.23
C LEU A 195 10.06 7.97 9.96
N GLY A 196 9.40 9.11 9.73
CA GLY A 196 9.92 10.41 10.16
C GLY A 196 11.32 10.67 9.60
N SER A 197 12.33 10.70 10.47
CA SER A 197 13.73 10.92 10.09
C SER A 197 14.61 9.65 10.07
N HIS A 198 14.03 8.46 10.22
CA HIS A 198 14.79 7.21 10.41
C HIS A 198 14.47 6.18 9.34
N ASP A 199 15.51 5.55 8.80
CA ASP A 199 15.38 4.45 7.85
C ASP A 199 15.13 3.14 8.63
N VAL A 200 14.03 2.45 8.30
CA VAL A 200 13.54 1.25 8.98
C VAL A 200 13.40 0.12 7.96
N PRO A 201 13.99 -1.06 8.21
CA PRO A 201 13.76 -2.23 7.38
C PRO A 201 12.36 -2.80 7.67
N VAL A 202 11.59 -3.01 6.61
CA VAL A 202 10.27 -3.64 6.62
C VAL A 202 10.35 -4.92 5.80
N LEU A 203 9.95 -6.03 6.39
CA LEU A 203 10.00 -7.34 5.74
C LEU A 203 8.69 -7.59 5.01
N ILE A 204 8.75 -7.72 3.68
CA ILE A 204 7.61 -8.04 2.81
C ILE A 204 7.73 -9.43 2.19
#